data_AF-A0A6G3LHI1-F1
#
_entry.id   AF-A0A6G3LHI1-F1
#
_cell.length_a   1.000
_cell.length_b   1.000
_cell.length_c   1.000
_cell.angle_alpha   90.00
_cell.angle_beta   90.00
_cell.angle_gamma   90.00
#
_symmetry.space_group_name_H-M   'P 1'
#
loop_
_entity.id
_entity.type
_entity.pdbx_description
1 polymer ?
#
loop_
_entity_poly.entity_id
_entity_poly.type
_entity_poly.pdbx_seq_one_letter_code
_entity_poly.pdbx_strand_id
1 'polypeptide(L)'
;MSERGGKKRFLAISEDVISSAMAVGERVGIPFTTLIENILSDVLRIMKYKPEISSAIAYADSLDDILRLGGIVMPWDAAKMILDGIQEEKKNEIMEELYRMASWYGELAKVKRGSTVMEFKNAVSIWIPSANLDIAGEDGGSYKVIVSFQDSQRIVLDLAEKILDGLAKGYGLKILGKERKTSLIVYRVAGFYE
;
A
#
# COMPACT_ATOMS: atom_id res chain seq x y z
N MET A 1 22.36 22.27 -41.69
CA MET A 1 21.87 20.88 -41.54
C MET A 1 22.34 20.38 -40.18
N SER A 2 21.43 20.18 -39.23
CA SER A 2 21.77 19.82 -37.84
C SER A 2 21.77 18.31 -37.70
N GLU A 3 22.94 17.74 -37.42
CA GLU A 3 23.09 16.34 -36.99
C GLU A 3 22.43 16.15 -35.63
N ARG A 4 21.18 15.69 -35.61
CA ARG A 4 20.54 15.10 -34.41
C ARG A 4 20.83 13.60 -34.36
N GLY A 5 22.10 13.22 -34.33
CA GLY A 5 22.52 11.88 -33.95
C GLY A 5 22.55 11.80 -32.43
N GLY A 6 21.45 11.37 -31.80
CA GLY A 6 21.44 11.14 -30.35
C GLY A 6 22.55 10.14 -29.99
N LYS A 7 23.53 10.57 -29.18
CA LYS A 7 24.62 9.71 -28.69
C LYS A 7 24.01 8.53 -27.93
N LYS A 8 23.90 7.37 -28.59
CA LYS A 8 23.56 6.10 -27.94
C LYS A 8 24.70 5.75 -27.01
N ARG A 9 24.47 5.82 -25.70
CA ARG A 9 25.42 5.35 -24.67
C ARG A 9 25.10 3.89 -24.36
N PHE A 10 26.14 3.07 -24.21
CA PHE A 10 25.96 1.74 -23.65
C PHE A 10 25.52 1.88 -22.19
N LEU A 11 24.49 1.14 -21.82
CA LEU A 11 23.96 1.07 -20.46
C LEU A 11 24.40 -0.28 -19.88
N ALA A 12 25.24 -0.25 -18.85
CA ALA A 12 25.59 -1.44 -18.10
C ALA A 12 24.43 -1.80 -17.16
N ILE A 13 23.98 -3.05 -17.21
CA ILE A 13 22.98 -3.63 -16.32
C ILE A 13 23.68 -4.78 -15.58
N SER A 14 23.38 -4.96 -14.28
CA SER A 14 23.97 -6.06 -13.52
C SER A 14 23.55 -7.42 -14.07
N GLU A 15 24.47 -8.38 -14.02
CA GLU A 15 24.25 -9.74 -14.51
C GLU A 15 23.13 -10.45 -13.75
N ASP A 16 22.98 -10.18 -12.44
CA ASP A 16 21.90 -10.72 -11.60
C ASP A 16 20.51 -10.29 -12.09
N VAL A 17 20.38 -9.04 -12.53
CA VAL A 17 19.11 -8.50 -13.07
C VAL A 17 18.81 -9.13 -14.42
N ILE A 18 19.81 -9.28 -15.29
CA ILE A 18 19.65 -9.94 -16.59
C ILE A 18 19.22 -11.39 -16.39
N SER A 19 19.91 -12.12 -15.51
CA SER A 19 19.62 -13.52 -15.20
C SER A 19 18.21 -13.70 -14.62
N SER A 20 17.80 -12.81 -13.72
CA SER A 20 16.45 -12.81 -13.14
C SER A 20 15.38 -12.55 -14.22
N ALA A 21 15.61 -11.58 -15.10
CA ALA A 21 14.69 -11.28 -16.20
C ALA A 21 14.61 -12.42 -17.22
N MET A 22 15.72 -13.11 -17.51
CA MET A 22 15.72 -14.31 -18.35
C MET A 22 14.89 -15.44 -17.73
N ALA A 23 15.07 -15.72 -16.44
CA ALA A 23 14.30 -16.74 -15.74
C ALA A 23 12.79 -16.43 -15.71
N VAL A 24 12.43 -15.15 -15.59
CA VAL A 24 11.03 -14.71 -15.73
C VAL A 24 10.53 -14.95 -17.15
N GLY A 25 11.30 -14.56 -18.17
CA GLY A 25 10.98 -14.76 -19.59
C GLY A 25 10.73 -16.23 -19.95
N GLU A 26 11.60 -17.13 -19.49
CA GLU A 26 11.44 -18.58 -19.66
C GLU A 26 10.15 -19.09 -19.01
N ARG A 27 9.84 -18.63 -17.79
CA ARG A 27 8.62 -19.03 -17.08
C ARG A 27 7.34 -18.60 -17.79
N VAL A 28 7.35 -17.43 -18.44
CA VAL A 28 6.19 -16.89 -19.16
C VAL A 28 6.19 -17.21 -20.66
N GLY A 29 7.23 -17.89 -21.17
CA GLY A 29 7.38 -18.25 -22.58
C GLY A 29 7.68 -17.08 -23.52
N ILE A 30 8.31 -16.01 -23.02
CA ILE A 30 8.62 -14.78 -23.79
C ILE A 30 10.14 -14.60 -23.91
N PRO A 31 10.69 -14.34 -25.11
CA PRO A 31 12.10 -14.04 -25.28
C PRO A 31 12.54 -12.82 -24.46
N PHE A 32 13.76 -12.88 -23.88
CA PHE A 32 14.31 -11.83 -23.03
C PHE A 32 14.23 -10.43 -23.66
N THR A 33 14.62 -10.29 -24.93
CA THR A 33 14.59 -8.98 -25.63
C THR A 33 13.18 -8.40 -25.71
N THR A 34 12.20 -9.23 -26.09
CA THR A 34 10.79 -8.84 -26.15
C THR A 34 10.25 -8.49 -24.76
N LEU A 35 10.62 -9.25 -23.73
CA LEU A 35 10.23 -8.96 -22.36
C LEU A 35 10.74 -7.59 -21.91
N ILE A 36 12.02 -7.30 -22.12
CA ILE A 36 12.64 -6.02 -21.75
C ILE A 36 12.03 -4.85 -22.54
N GLU A 37 11.80 -5.01 -23.84
CA GLU A 37 11.15 -3.99 -24.66
C GLU A 37 9.74 -3.67 -24.17
N ASN A 38 8.94 -4.70 -23.85
CA ASN A 38 7.60 -4.53 -23.30
C ASN A 38 7.64 -3.80 -21.95
N ILE A 39 8.49 -4.25 -21.03
CA ILE A 39 8.66 -3.64 -19.70
C ILE A 39 9.04 -2.16 -19.85
N LEU A 40 10.07 -1.84 -20.65
CA LEU A 40 10.51 -0.46 -20.83
C LEU A 40 9.43 0.41 -21.48
N SER A 41 8.70 -0.11 -22.47
CA SER A 41 7.58 0.60 -23.09
C SER A 41 6.49 0.94 -22.08
N ASP A 42 6.07 -0.04 -21.25
CA ASP A 42 5.01 0.15 -20.27
C ASP A 42 5.43 1.06 -19.11
N VAL A 43 6.66 0.89 -18.63
CA VAL A 43 7.32 1.78 -17.66
C VAL A 43 7.28 3.22 -18.15
N LEU A 44 7.72 3.48 -19.39
CA LEU A 44 7.74 4.81 -19.98
C LEU A 44 6.33 5.40 -20.15
N ARG A 45 5.31 4.57 -20.44
CA ARG A 45 3.91 5.01 -20.50
C ARG A 45 3.41 5.48 -19.13
N ILE A 46 3.72 4.74 -18.08
CA ILE A 46 3.34 5.10 -16.70
C ILE A 46 4.09 6.37 -16.26
N MET A 47 5.40 6.44 -16.54
CA MET A 47 6.25 7.57 -16.13
C MET A 47 5.84 8.91 -16.73
N LYS A 48 5.12 8.92 -17.87
CA LYS A 48 4.52 10.15 -18.43
C LYS A 48 3.53 10.82 -17.50
N TYR A 49 2.86 10.04 -16.64
CA TYR A 49 1.81 10.53 -15.74
C TYR A 49 2.23 10.51 -14.27
N LYS A 50 3.11 9.56 -13.87
CA LYS A 50 3.66 9.45 -12.51
C LYS A 50 5.18 9.34 -12.57
N PRO A 51 5.95 10.38 -12.20
CA PRO A 51 7.41 10.38 -12.32
C PRO A 51 8.11 9.28 -11.51
N GLU A 52 7.51 8.87 -10.39
CA GLU A 52 8.05 7.84 -9.50
C GLU A 52 7.44 6.48 -9.83
N ILE A 53 8.18 5.66 -10.59
CA ILE A 53 7.65 4.35 -11.00
C ILE A 53 7.59 3.33 -9.88
N SER A 54 8.54 3.38 -8.94
CA SER A 54 8.60 2.43 -7.82
C SER A 54 7.33 2.50 -6.97
N SER A 55 6.80 3.70 -6.72
CA SER A 55 5.54 3.89 -6.00
C SER A 55 4.33 3.44 -6.82
N ALA A 56 4.33 3.63 -8.14
CA ALA A 56 3.27 3.14 -9.02
C ALA A 56 3.21 1.60 -9.07
N ILE A 57 4.36 0.93 -9.14
CA ILE A 57 4.44 -0.54 -9.11
C ILE A 57 4.00 -1.07 -7.74
N ALA A 58 4.51 -0.50 -6.65
CA ALA A 58 4.13 -0.90 -5.30
C ALA A 58 2.62 -0.75 -5.07
N TYR A 59 2.03 0.34 -5.54
CA TYR A 59 0.59 0.58 -5.49
C TYR A 59 -0.21 -0.47 -6.29
N ALA A 60 0.24 -0.81 -7.51
CA ALA A 60 -0.44 -1.81 -8.34
C ALA A 60 -0.37 -3.21 -7.73
N ASP A 61 0.80 -3.63 -7.21
CA ASP A 61 0.97 -4.92 -6.54
C ASP A 61 0.13 -5.00 -5.25
N SER A 62 0.07 -3.92 -4.48
CA SER A 62 -0.81 -3.85 -3.30
C SER A 62 -2.30 -3.90 -3.65
N LEU A 63 -2.73 -3.28 -4.75
CA LEU A 63 -4.11 -3.39 -5.21
C LEU A 63 -4.44 -4.82 -5.64
N ASP A 64 -3.54 -5.48 -6.37
CA ASP A 64 -3.70 -6.90 -6.74
C ASP A 64 -3.84 -7.78 -5.49
N ASP A 65 -3.03 -7.53 -4.45
CA ASP A 65 -3.12 -8.24 -3.18
C ASP A 65 -4.48 -8.06 -2.50
N ILE A 66 -5.00 -6.83 -2.46
CA ILE A 66 -6.33 -6.55 -1.89
C ILE A 66 -7.42 -7.30 -2.68
N LEU A 67 -7.37 -7.25 -4.01
CA LEU A 67 -8.35 -7.94 -4.87
C LEU A 67 -8.29 -9.46 -4.69
N ARG A 68 -7.09 -10.05 -4.59
CA ARG A 68 -6.90 -11.50 -4.35
C ARG A 68 -7.45 -11.96 -3.01
N LEU A 69 -7.43 -11.10 -2.00
CA LEU A 69 -8.03 -11.36 -0.69
C LEU A 69 -9.56 -11.23 -0.70
N GLY A 70 -10.18 -10.96 -1.85
CA GLY A 70 -11.63 -10.77 -2.01
C GLY A 70 -12.07 -9.30 -1.89
N GLY A 71 -11.13 -8.37 -1.93
CA GLY A 71 -11.41 -6.94 -1.78
C GLY A 71 -12.01 -6.37 -3.05
N ILE A 72 -12.77 -5.29 -2.89
CA ILE A 72 -13.31 -4.53 -4.02
C ILE A 72 -12.95 -3.05 -3.87
N VAL A 73 -12.64 -2.41 -4.99
CA VAL A 73 -12.46 -0.96 -5.03
C VAL A 73 -13.82 -0.33 -5.30
N MET A 74 -14.23 0.60 -4.44
CA MET A 74 -15.51 1.30 -4.59
C MET A 74 -15.38 2.80 -4.25
N PRO A 75 -16.25 3.66 -4.81
CA PRO A 75 -16.30 5.06 -4.44
C PRO A 75 -16.55 5.24 -2.95
N TRP A 76 -15.81 6.15 -2.33
CA TRP A 76 -15.86 6.36 -0.88
C TRP A 76 -17.24 6.77 -0.37
N ASP A 77 -17.92 7.65 -1.11
CA ASP A 77 -19.27 8.08 -0.73
C ASP A 77 -20.29 6.93 -0.83
N ALA A 78 -20.11 6.02 -1.79
CA ALA A 78 -20.94 4.82 -1.87
C ALA A 78 -20.70 3.90 -0.67
N ALA A 79 -19.44 3.74 -0.23
CA ALA A 79 -19.11 2.97 0.96
C ALA A 79 -19.79 3.54 2.22
N LYS A 80 -19.73 4.87 2.40
CA LYS A 80 -20.43 5.57 3.49
C LYS A 80 -21.93 5.34 3.46
N MET A 81 -22.56 5.55 2.31
CA MET A 81 -24.02 5.37 2.16
C MET A 81 -24.47 3.96 2.50
N ILE A 82 -23.69 2.94 2.10
CA ILE A 82 -23.98 1.56 2.44
C ILE A 82 -23.88 1.34 3.95
N LEU A 83 -22.82 1.83 4.59
CA LEU A 83 -22.59 1.62 6.02
C LEU A 83 -23.59 2.37 6.91
N ASP A 84 -24.01 3.57 6.50
CA ASP A 84 -25.01 4.36 7.24
C ASP A 84 -26.41 3.74 7.15
N GLY A 85 -26.69 2.97 6.08
CA GLY A 85 -28.00 2.35 5.85
C GLY A 85 -28.19 0.96 6.46
N ILE A 86 -27.17 0.41 7.13
CA ILE A 86 -27.17 -0.96 7.65
C ILE A 86 -27.38 -0.99 9.17
N GLN A 87 -28.05 -2.03 9.67
CA GLN A 87 -28.22 -2.29 11.10
C GLN A 87 -26.87 -2.53 11.80
N GLU A 88 -26.76 -2.13 13.07
CA GLU A 88 -25.47 -2.14 13.80
C GLU A 88 -24.84 -3.54 13.89
N GLU A 89 -25.64 -4.61 13.97
CA GLU A 89 -25.15 -5.99 14.01
C GLU A 89 -24.39 -6.35 12.72
N LYS A 90 -24.98 -6.06 11.55
CA LYS A 90 -24.37 -6.31 10.25
C LYS A 90 -23.16 -5.40 10.01
N LYS A 91 -23.21 -4.18 10.54
CA LYS A 91 -22.06 -3.26 10.49
C LYS A 91 -20.87 -3.83 11.26
N ASN A 92 -21.09 -4.44 12.43
CA ASN A 92 -20.03 -5.10 13.18
C ASN A 92 -19.44 -6.29 12.41
N GLU A 93 -20.26 -7.10 11.73
CA GLU A 93 -19.78 -8.18 10.87
C GLU A 93 -18.86 -7.66 9.75
N ILE A 94 -19.25 -6.56 9.08
CA ILE A 94 -18.44 -5.90 8.05
C ILE A 94 -17.11 -5.39 8.64
N MET A 95 -17.15 -4.76 9.82
CA MET A 95 -15.95 -4.25 10.50
C MET A 95 -14.98 -5.36 10.87
N GLU A 96 -15.47 -6.53 11.27
CA GLU A 96 -14.64 -7.70 11.57
C GLU A 96 -14.04 -8.31 10.29
N GLU A 97 -14.80 -8.37 9.19
CA GLU A 97 -14.26 -8.82 7.91
C GLU A 97 -13.18 -7.88 7.38
N LEU A 98 -13.39 -6.56 7.52
CA LEU A 98 -12.41 -5.55 7.17
C LEU A 98 -11.13 -5.69 7.98
N TYR A 99 -11.25 -5.94 9.29
CA TYR A 99 -10.13 -6.21 10.17
C TYR A 99 -9.35 -7.47 9.74
N ARG A 100 -10.05 -8.58 9.42
CA ARG A 100 -9.43 -9.82 8.94
C ARG A 100 -8.65 -9.58 7.65
N MET A 101 -9.27 -8.92 6.68
CA MET A 101 -8.65 -8.63 5.39
C MET A 101 -7.44 -7.71 5.54
N ALA A 102 -7.55 -6.65 6.33
CA ALA A 102 -6.43 -5.75 6.62
C ALA A 102 -5.28 -6.49 7.31
N SER A 103 -5.58 -7.45 8.19
CA SER A 103 -4.58 -8.32 8.82
C SER A 103 -3.85 -9.18 7.79
N TRP A 104 -4.58 -9.91 6.94
CA TRP A 104 -3.97 -10.76 5.91
C TRP A 104 -3.16 -9.97 4.89
N TYR A 105 -3.67 -8.80 4.47
CA TYR A 105 -2.91 -7.89 3.62
C TYR A 105 -1.63 -7.44 4.32
N GLY A 106 -1.70 -7.07 5.60
CA GLY A 106 -0.52 -6.66 6.38
C GLY A 106 0.54 -7.77 6.50
N GLU A 107 0.12 -9.03 6.69
CA GLU A 107 1.03 -10.18 6.69
C GLU A 107 1.71 -10.36 5.33
N LEU A 108 0.95 -10.29 4.24
CA LEU A 108 1.47 -10.43 2.89
C LEU A 108 2.42 -9.29 2.52
N ALA A 109 2.04 -8.06 2.82
CA ALA A 109 2.86 -6.87 2.58
C ALA A 109 4.17 -6.94 3.37
N LYS A 110 4.12 -7.37 4.64
CA LYS A 110 5.32 -7.60 5.45
C LYS A 110 6.26 -8.64 4.81
N VAL A 111 5.73 -9.75 4.32
CA VAL A 111 6.54 -10.80 3.67
C VAL A 111 7.17 -10.30 2.37
N LYS A 112 6.42 -9.54 1.57
CA LYS A 112 6.89 -9.05 0.26
C LYS A 112 7.87 -7.87 0.37
N ARG A 113 7.62 -6.93 1.28
CA ARG A 113 8.26 -5.60 1.30
C ARG A 113 8.94 -5.26 2.62
N GLY A 114 8.81 -6.10 3.64
CA GLY A 114 9.37 -5.90 4.98
C GLY A 114 8.45 -5.13 5.92
N SER A 115 8.94 -4.90 7.15
CA SER A 115 8.19 -4.24 8.23
C SER A 115 8.81 -2.88 8.59
N THR A 116 9.07 -2.05 7.58
CA THR A 116 9.60 -0.70 7.80
C THR A 116 8.44 0.29 8.02
N VAL A 117 8.74 1.43 8.63
CA VAL A 117 7.78 2.53 8.83
C VAL A 117 7.20 3.00 7.49
N MET A 118 8.04 3.09 6.46
CA MET A 118 7.63 3.53 5.12
C MET A 118 6.62 2.55 4.50
N GLU A 119 6.89 1.25 4.58
CA GLU A 119 5.99 0.24 4.04
C GLU A 119 4.65 0.21 4.77
N PHE A 120 4.65 0.36 6.10
CA PHE A 120 3.42 0.49 6.86
C PHE A 120 2.65 1.76 6.48
N LYS A 121 3.35 2.89 6.29
CA LYS A 121 2.74 4.14 5.82
C LYS A 121 2.06 3.95 4.45
N ASN A 122 2.74 3.27 3.53
CA ASN A 122 2.19 2.95 2.20
C ASN A 122 0.96 2.05 2.32
N ALA A 123 1.02 1.01 3.15
CA ALA A 123 -0.11 0.12 3.42
C ALA A 123 -1.35 0.88 3.92
N VAL A 124 -1.20 1.70 4.96
CA VAL A 124 -2.32 2.49 5.50
C VAL A 124 -2.89 3.45 4.45
N SER A 125 -2.04 4.10 3.65
CA SER A 125 -2.46 5.07 2.63
C SER A 125 -3.29 4.44 1.51
N ILE A 126 -3.06 3.16 1.19
CA ILE A 126 -3.83 2.44 0.18
C ILE A 126 -5.24 2.13 0.67
N TRP A 127 -5.34 1.74 1.95
CA TRP A 127 -6.61 1.38 2.56
C TRP A 127 -7.46 2.59 2.92
N ILE A 128 -6.83 3.72 3.24
CA ILE A 128 -7.50 4.94 3.67
C ILE A 128 -7.00 6.14 2.85
N PRO A 129 -7.31 6.19 1.54
CA PRO A 129 -6.70 7.17 0.62
C PRO A 129 -7.10 8.62 0.91
N SER A 130 -8.20 8.85 1.63
CA SER A 130 -8.67 10.20 1.99
C SER A 130 -8.04 10.76 3.27
N ALA A 131 -7.21 9.99 3.96
CA ALA A 131 -6.60 10.41 5.21
C ALA A 131 -5.25 11.10 5.00
N ASN A 132 -4.98 12.12 5.81
CA ASN A 132 -3.63 12.65 5.98
C ASN A 132 -2.93 11.78 7.03
N LEU A 133 -1.87 11.10 6.59
CA LEU A 133 -1.10 10.15 7.40
C LEU A 133 0.30 10.69 7.70
N ASP A 134 0.62 10.74 8.99
CA ASP A 134 1.96 11.02 9.48
C ASP A 134 2.43 9.94 10.45
N ILE A 135 3.72 9.62 10.42
CA ILE A 135 4.33 8.67 11.36
C ILE A 135 5.62 9.28 11.89
N ALA A 136 5.63 9.59 13.18
CA ALA A 136 6.78 10.17 13.87
C ALA A 136 7.42 9.15 14.80
N GLY A 137 8.75 9.10 14.81
CA GLY A 137 9.49 8.34 15.83
C GLY A 137 9.30 8.98 17.21
N GLU A 138 9.09 8.15 18.21
CA GLU A 138 9.13 8.49 19.63
C GLU A 138 10.33 7.79 20.30
N ASP A 139 10.68 8.21 21.51
CA ASP A 139 11.77 7.58 22.26
C ASP A 139 11.51 6.08 22.51
N GLY A 140 12.59 5.30 22.61
CA GLY A 140 12.51 3.87 22.94
C GLY A 140 12.06 2.96 21.79
N GLY A 141 12.21 3.37 20.53
CA GLY A 141 11.85 2.56 19.36
C GLY A 141 10.35 2.43 19.13
N SER A 142 9.58 3.36 19.71
CA SER A 142 8.14 3.48 19.50
C SER A 142 7.85 4.53 18.43
N TYR A 143 6.68 4.43 17.82
CA TYR A 143 6.26 5.30 16.73
C TYR A 143 4.83 5.76 16.94
N LYS A 144 4.59 7.03 16.67
CA LYS A 144 3.29 7.65 16.71
C LYS A 144 2.71 7.74 15.31
N VAL A 145 1.71 6.91 15.03
CA VAL A 145 0.94 6.91 13.78
C VAL A 145 -0.25 7.85 13.96
N ILE A 146 -0.30 8.88 13.15
CA ILE A 146 -1.31 9.93 13.20
C ILE A 146 -2.11 9.88 11.90
N VAL A 147 -3.40 9.57 12.02
CA VAL A 147 -4.34 9.52 10.90
C VAL A 147 -5.39 10.59 11.11
N SER A 148 -5.43 11.58 10.22
CA SER A 148 -6.37 12.69 10.29
C SER A 148 -7.26 12.77 9.07
N PHE A 149 -8.50 13.16 9.30
CA PHE A 149 -9.54 13.26 8.29
C PHE A 149 -10.06 14.69 8.21
N GLN A 150 -10.39 15.14 6.99
CA GLN A 150 -11.17 16.37 6.83
C GLN A 150 -12.62 16.17 7.29
N ASP A 151 -13.12 14.94 7.18
CA ASP A 151 -14.46 14.54 7.60
C ASP A 151 -14.43 13.91 8.99
N SER A 152 -15.20 14.46 9.93
CA SER A 152 -15.32 13.96 11.31
C SER A 152 -16.42 12.90 11.49
N GLN A 153 -16.96 12.35 10.40
CA GLN A 153 -17.97 11.29 10.46
C GLN A 153 -17.48 10.10 11.29
N ARG A 154 -18.31 9.67 12.24
CA ARG A 154 -17.99 8.59 13.17
C ARG A 154 -17.64 7.29 12.45
N ILE A 155 -18.38 6.95 11.40
CA ILE A 155 -18.18 5.72 10.62
C ILE A 155 -16.80 5.66 9.96
N VAL A 156 -16.28 6.79 9.49
CA VAL A 156 -14.95 6.89 8.88
C VAL A 156 -13.86 6.56 9.90
N LEU A 157 -14.00 7.11 11.10
CA LEU A 157 -13.07 6.84 12.19
C LEU A 157 -13.16 5.38 12.65
N ASP A 158 -14.36 4.81 12.73
CA ASP A 158 -14.57 3.40 13.11
C ASP A 158 -13.90 2.45 12.09
N LEU A 159 -14.06 2.70 10.79
CA LEU A 159 -13.38 1.96 9.72
C LEU A 159 -11.86 2.08 9.83
N ALA A 160 -11.37 3.30 10.01
CA ALA A 160 -9.95 3.57 10.09
C ALA A 160 -9.29 2.88 11.28
N GLU A 161 -9.93 2.89 12.46
CA GLU A 161 -9.46 2.15 13.63
C GLU A 161 -9.38 0.64 13.35
N LYS A 162 -10.40 0.06 12.73
CA LYS A 162 -10.42 -1.37 12.39
C LYS A 162 -9.36 -1.76 11.36
N ILE A 163 -9.15 -0.94 10.35
CA ILE A 163 -8.08 -1.11 9.35
C ILE A 163 -6.72 -1.03 10.02
N LEU A 164 -6.48 0.00 10.85
CA LEU A 164 -5.21 0.19 11.55
C LEU A 164 -4.91 -0.97 12.50
N ASP A 165 -5.93 -1.47 13.21
CA ASP A 165 -5.82 -2.66 14.06
C ASP A 165 -5.43 -3.90 13.28
N GLY A 166 -6.07 -4.13 12.13
CA GLY A 166 -5.77 -5.26 11.27
C GLY A 166 -4.35 -5.17 10.72
N LEU A 167 -4.00 -4.03 10.12
CA LEU A 167 -2.67 -3.78 9.57
C LEU A 167 -1.58 -3.92 10.64
N ALA A 168 -1.75 -3.31 11.82
CA ALA A 168 -0.78 -3.42 12.91
C ALA A 168 -0.56 -4.88 13.31
N LYS A 169 -1.63 -5.67 13.44
CA LYS A 169 -1.52 -7.11 13.69
C LYS A 169 -0.77 -7.83 12.57
N GLY A 170 -1.12 -7.59 11.30
CA GLY A 170 -0.50 -8.28 10.17
C GLY A 170 1.00 -7.98 10.04
N TYR A 171 1.38 -6.73 10.30
CA TYR A 171 2.78 -6.32 10.37
C TYR A 171 3.51 -6.83 11.63
N GLY A 172 2.80 -7.40 12.60
CA GLY A 172 3.37 -7.87 13.86
C GLY A 172 3.73 -6.74 14.83
N LEU A 173 3.10 -5.57 14.68
CA LEU A 173 3.34 -4.41 15.53
C LEU A 173 2.58 -4.54 16.85
N LYS A 174 3.21 -4.11 17.93
CA LYS A 174 2.58 -4.00 19.24
C LYS A 174 1.96 -2.63 19.40
N ILE A 175 0.64 -2.58 19.55
CA ILE A 175 -0.08 -1.34 19.88
C ILE A 175 0.12 -1.04 21.38
N LEU A 176 0.75 0.09 21.68
CA LEU A 176 1.04 0.56 23.04
C LEU A 176 -0.06 1.48 23.58
N GLY A 177 -0.77 2.17 22.68
CA GLY A 177 -1.83 3.09 23.04
C GLY A 177 -2.64 3.56 21.84
N LYS A 178 -3.88 3.95 22.10
CA LYS A 178 -4.81 4.49 21.10
C LYS A 178 -5.49 5.71 21.68
N GLU A 179 -5.51 6.79 20.92
CA GLU A 179 -6.27 8.00 21.25
C GLU A 179 -7.12 8.39 20.04
N ARG A 180 -8.41 8.64 20.30
CA ARG A 180 -9.35 9.12 19.30
C ARG A 180 -9.83 10.52 19.68
N LYS A 181 -9.81 11.42 18.71
CA LYS A 181 -10.43 12.75 18.79
C LYS A 181 -11.42 12.93 17.63
N THR A 182 -12.05 14.09 17.54
CA THR A 182 -13.17 14.38 16.62
C THR A 182 -12.90 14.03 15.16
N SER A 183 -11.68 14.19 14.67
CA SER A 183 -11.29 13.88 13.27
C SER A 183 -9.90 13.26 13.17
N LEU A 184 -9.42 12.67 14.27
CA LEU A 184 -8.04 12.25 14.44
C LEU A 184 -7.99 10.92 15.18
N ILE A 185 -7.18 10.01 14.68
CA ILE A 185 -6.80 8.77 15.34
C ILE A 185 -5.29 8.79 15.53
N VAL A 186 -4.84 8.51 16.75
CA VAL A 186 -3.44 8.45 17.10
C VAL A 186 -3.15 7.08 17.70
N TYR A 187 -2.25 6.34 17.07
CA TYR A 187 -1.78 5.05 17.54
C TYR A 187 -0.33 5.19 17.97
N ARG A 188 0.02 4.62 19.12
CA ARG A 188 1.41 4.36 19.48
C ARG A 188 1.70 2.90 19.21
N VAL A 189 2.71 2.63 18.39
CA VAL A 189 3.10 1.28 17.99
C VAL A 189 4.59 1.06 18.18
N ALA A 190 5.00 -0.20 18.35
CA ALA A 190 6.40 -0.60 18.37
C ALA A 190 6.59 -1.92 17.61
N GLY A 191 7.83 -2.22 17.21
CA GLY A 191 8.18 -3.48 16.55
C GLY A 191 8.36 -3.41 15.02
N PHE A 192 8.61 -2.22 14.46
CA PHE A 192 9.16 -2.14 13.11
C PHE A 192 10.57 -2.75 13.07
N TYR A 193 10.90 -3.41 11.97
CA TYR A 193 12.25 -3.92 11.70
C TYR A 193 12.89 -2.99 10.65
N GLU A 194 14.00 -2.35 11.02
CA GLU A 194 14.87 -1.62 10.08
C GLU A 194 15.84 -2.56 9.38
#